data_AF-A0A950W5A0-F1
#
_entry.id   AF-A0A950W5A0-F1
#
_cell.length_a   1.000
_cell.length_b   1.000
_cell.length_c   1.000
_cell.angle_alpha   90.00
_cell.angle_beta   90.00
_cell.angle_gamma   90.00
#
_symmetry.space_group_name_H-M   'P 1'
#
loop_
_entity.id
_entity.type
_entity.pdbx_description
1 polymer ?
#
loop_
_entity_poly.entity_id
_entity_poly.type
_entity_poly.pdbx_seq_one_letter_code
_entity_poly.pdbx_strand_id
1 'polypeptide(L)'
;AGRDHSAVIVFTLSGATSFPSAAYTVMSEGSRSFKDIRIAAAGTGFYNQGTRWGDYSWAVLDPNQNRFWLATEYVPPVSSQTTDGTKNWGTRVFAVDGRS
;
A
#
# COMPACT_ATOMS: atom_id res chain seq x y z
N ALA A 1 -1.44 14.41 25.96
CA ALA A 1 -0.73 13.43 25.12
C ALA A 1 -0.25 14.16 23.87
N GLY A 2 1.05 14.15 23.59
CA GLY A 2 1.60 14.77 22.38
C GLY A 2 1.06 14.06 21.15
N ARG A 3 0.79 14.81 20.08
CA ARG A 3 0.47 14.19 18.79
C ARG A 3 1.78 13.68 18.22
N ASP A 4 1.95 12.37 18.12
CA ASP A 4 3.08 11.78 17.41
C ASP A 4 3.02 12.30 15.95
N HIS A 5 4.02 13.09 15.51
CA HIS A 5 4.05 13.73 14.18
C HIS A 5 4.51 12.77 13.08
N SER A 6 4.03 11.53 13.10
CA SER A 6 4.37 10.54 12.08
C SER A 6 3.48 10.71 10.84
N ALA A 7 4.05 10.39 9.68
CA ALA A 7 3.31 10.40 8.41
C ALA A 7 3.53 9.10 7.65
N VAL A 8 2.57 8.75 6.80
CA VAL A 8 2.63 7.55 5.97
C VAL A 8 2.19 7.89 4.55
N ILE A 9 2.86 7.28 3.57
CA ILE A 9 2.42 7.26 2.17
C ILE A 9 2.25 5.80 1.80
N VAL A 10 1.11 5.47 1.18
CA VAL A 10 0.82 4.16 0.63
C VAL A 10 0.50 4.32 -0.85
N PHE A 11 1.02 3.41 -1.66
CA PHE A 11 0.99 3.50 -3.11
C PHE A 11 1.25 2.14 -3.75
N THR A 12 0.94 2.04 -5.03
CA THR A 12 1.37 0.93 -5.86
C THR A 12 2.75 1.23 -6.43
N LEU A 13 3.69 0.30 -6.25
CA LEU A 13 5.03 0.37 -6.84
C LEU A 13 5.13 -0.60 -8.02
N SER A 14 5.52 -0.09 -9.18
CA SER A 14 5.82 -0.89 -10.37
C SER A 14 7.05 -0.33 -11.11
N GLY A 15 7.76 -1.18 -11.84
CA GLY A 15 8.91 -0.76 -12.65
C GLY A 15 9.39 -1.89 -13.56
N ALA A 16 10.53 -1.68 -14.21
CA ALA A 16 11.09 -2.64 -15.17
C ALA A 16 11.33 -4.04 -14.58
N THR A 17 11.58 -4.12 -13.27
CA THR A 17 11.86 -5.36 -12.54
C THR A 17 10.86 -5.64 -11.41
N SER A 18 9.74 -4.91 -11.35
CA SER A 18 8.76 -5.05 -10.27
C SER A 18 7.35 -4.97 -10.82
N PHE A 19 6.60 -6.06 -10.63
CA PHE A 19 5.16 -6.05 -10.87
C PHE A 19 4.45 -5.10 -9.89
N PRO A 20 3.26 -4.59 -10.26
CA PRO A 20 2.53 -3.66 -9.40
C PRO A 20 2.26 -4.27 -8.02
N SER A 21 2.95 -3.72 -7.02
CA SER A 21 3.04 -4.22 -5.66
C SER A 21 2.46 -3.21 -4.69
N ALA A 22 1.81 -3.68 -3.62
CA ALA A 22 1.38 -2.83 -2.53
C ALA A 22 2.59 -2.38 -1.73
N ALA A 23 2.84 -1.07 -1.66
CA ALA A 23 4.01 -0.50 -1.01
C ALA A 23 3.64 0.69 -0.11
N TYR A 24 4.53 0.98 0.84
CA TYR A 24 4.39 2.13 1.72
C TYR A 24 5.75 2.67 2.17
N THR A 25 5.76 3.90 2.67
CA THR A 25 6.88 4.44 3.45
C THR A 25 6.35 5.26 4.63
N VAL A 26 7.17 5.36 5.68
CA VAL A 26 6.84 6.04 6.93
C VAL A 26 7.88 7.12 7.20
N MET A 27 7.41 8.27 7.65
CA MET A 27 8.22 9.28 8.30
C MET A 27 7.92 9.21 9.80
N SER A 28 8.93 8.82 10.58
CA SER A 28 8.81 8.77 12.04
C SER A 28 8.73 10.17 12.63
N GLU A 29 8.18 10.29 13.83
CA GLU A 29 8.16 11.54 14.58
C GLU A 29 9.56 12.19 14.68
N GLY A 30 9.61 13.51 14.47
CA GLY A 30 10.85 14.28 14.50
C GLY A 30 11.72 14.14 13.25
N SER A 31 11.42 13.20 12.35
CA SER A 31 12.10 13.08 11.05
C SER A 31 11.65 14.19 10.08
N ARG A 32 12.52 14.48 9.11
CA ARG A 32 12.24 15.40 7.99
C ARG A 32 12.16 14.68 6.64
N SER A 33 12.32 13.36 6.65
CA SER A 33 12.29 12.53 5.45
C SER A 33 11.61 11.19 5.71
N PHE A 34 11.00 10.66 4.67
CA PHE A 34 10.50 9.30 4.62
C PHE A 34 11.67 8.31 4.62
N LYS A 35 11.42 7.13 5.20
CA LYS A 35 12.34 5.98 5.16
C LYS A 35 12.28 5.27 3.81
N ASP A 36 13.06 4.21 3.69
CA ASP A 36 13.01 3.30 2.54
C ASP A 36 11.59 2.77 2.30
N ILE A 37 11.30 2.52 1.02
CA ILE A 37 10.04 1.93 0.58
C ILE A 37 9.98 0.48 1.08
N ARG A 38 8.84 0.10 1.67
CA ARG A 38 8.55 -1.26 2.11
C ARG A 38 7.44 -1.87 1.26
N ILE A 39 7.65 -3.11 0.84
CA ILE A 39 6.62 -3.90 0.14
C ILE A 39 5.71 -4.57 1.18
N ALA A 40 4.43 -4.19 1.18
CA ALA A 40 3.41 -4.80 2.02
C ALA A 40 2.80 -6.06 1.39
N ALA A 41 2.75 -6.12 0.05
CA ALA A 41 2.46 -7.32 -0.73
C ALA A 41 3.09 -7.23 -2.12
N ALA A 42 3.82 -8.26 -2.51
CA ALA A 42 4.46 -8.34 -3.83
C ALA A 42 3.42 -8.64 -4.91
N GLY A 43 3.50 -7.89 -6.02
CA GLY A 43 2.74 -8.18 -7.23
C GLY A 43 3.29 -9.40 -7.97
N THR A 44 2.44 -10.08 -8.73
CA THR A 44 2.84 -11.31 -9.44
C THR A 44 2.63 -11.28 -10.95
N GLY A 45 2.20 -10.14 -11.52
CA GLY A 45 2.02 -10.01 -12.96
C GLY A 45 1.74 -8.59 -13.41
N PHE A 46 1.65 -8.40 -14.73
CA PHE A 46 1.26 -7.12 -15.34
C PHE A 46 -0.24 -6.87 -15.17
N TYR A 47 -0.67 -5.61 -15.22
CA TYR A 47 -2.10 -5.31 -15.32
C TYR A 47 -2.71 -5.94 -16.57
N ASN A 48 -3.89 -6.55 -16.40
CA ASN A 48 -4.70 -6.86 -17.56
C ASN A 48 -5.35 -5.56 -18.08
N GLN A 49 -5.50 -5.45 -19.40
CA GLN A 49 -6.06 -4.23 -19.98
C GLN A 49 -7.47 -3.98 -19.43
N GLY A 50 -7.74 -2.73 -19.06
CA GLY A 50 -8.99 -2.32 -18.42
C GLY A 50 -9.33 -0.87 -18.70
N THR A 51 -10.57 -0.49 -18.36
CA THR A 51 -11.13 0.86 -18.57
C THR A 51 -10.78 1.85 -17.44
N ARG A 52 -9.96 1.44 -16.47
CA ARG A 52 -9.63 2.24 -15.27
C ARG A 52 -8.41 3.13 -15.49
N TRP A 53 -8.36 4.24 -14.75
CA TRP A 53 -7.34 5.28 -14.88
C TRP A 53 -6.13 5.12 -13.95
N GLY A 54 -6.12 4.08 -13.12
CA GLY A 54 -5.03 3.79 -12.20
C GLY A 54 -5.49 3.01 -10.96
N ASP A 55 -4.58 2.91 -10.00
CA ASP A 55 -4.78 2.22 -8.73
C ASP A 55 -5.32 3.15 -7.65
N TYR A 56 -6.18 2.62 -6.79
CA TYR A 56 -6.74 3.33 -5.65
C TYR A 56 -6.04 2.97 -4.35
N SER A 57 -5.75 3.98 -3.55
CA SER A 57 -5.05 3.85 -2.26
C SER A 57 -5.76 4.66 -1.17
N TRP A 58 -5.67 4.19 0.06
CA TRP A 58 -6.32 4.77 1.23
C TRP A 58 -5.41 4.67 2.46
N ALA A 59 -5.42 5.72 3.29
CA ALA A 59 -4.73 5.75 4.57
C ALA A 59 -5.60 6.46 5.60
N VAL A 60 -5.72 5.89 6.80
CA VAL A 60 -6.46 6.46 7.92
C VAL A 60 -5.64 6.28 9.20
N LEU A 61 -5.51 7.34 9.99
CA LEU A 61 -4.95 7.26 11.35
C LEU A 61 -5.98 6.62 12.29
N ASP A 62 -5.59 5.59 13.03
CA ASP A 62 -6.40 5.06 14.14
C ASP A 62 -6.43 6.10 15.26
N PRO A 63 -7.60 6.65 15.66
CA PRO A 63 -7.64 7.68 16.69
C PRO A 63 -7.31 7.13 18.09
N ASN A 64 -7.37 5.81 18.30
CA ASN A 64 -7.16 5.16 19.59
C ASN A 64 -5.77 4.54 19.74
N GLN A 65 -5.00 4.45 18.65
CA GLN A 65 -3.69 3.81 18.60
C GLN A 65 -2.73 4.65 17.76
N ASN A 66 -1.42 4.66 18.05
CA ASN A 66 -0.46 5.32 17.14
C ASN A 66 -0.15 4.46 15.90
N ARG A 67 -1.19 4.19 15.11
CA ARG A 67 -1.19 3.24 14.00
C ARG A 67 -1.98 3.79 12.82
N PHE A 68 -1.51 3.47 11.62
CA PHE A 68 -2.22 3.78 10.38
C PHE A 68 -2.81 2.50 9.79
N TRP A 69 -4.07 2.57 9.40
CA TRP A 69 -4.70 1.57 8.53
C TRP A 69 -4.55 2.00 7.08
N LEU A 70 -4.01 1.09 6.27
CA LEU A 70 -3.68 1.33 4.88
C LEU A 70 -4.41 0.33 3.98
N ALA A 71 -4.79 0.79 2.80
CA ALA A 71 -5.30 -0.03 1.72
C ALA A 71 -4.68 0.43 0.40
N THR A 72 -4.24 -0.51 -0.45
CA THR A 72 -3.75 -0.15 -1.79
C THR A 72 -3.96 -1.29 -2.77
N GLU A 73 -4.34 -0.94 -3.99
CA GLU A 73 -4.51 -1.89 -5.08
C GLU A 73 -3.15 -2.36 -5.63
N TYR A 74 -3.10 -3.63 -6.01
CA TYR A 74 -1.93 -4.28 -6.61
C TYR A 74 -2.38 -5.46 -7.48
N VAL A 75 -1.43 -6.16 -8.11
CA VAL A 75 -1.71 -7.41 -8.85
C VAL A 75 -1.36 -8.62 -7.97
N PRO A 76 -2.30 -9.18 -7.18
CA PRO A 76 -2.05 -10.37 -6.36
C PRO A 76 -1.81 -11.64 -7.18
N PRO A 77 -1.31 -12.72 -6.53
CA PRO A 77 -1.37 -14.07 -7.08
C PRO A 77 -2.79 -14.43 -7.52
N VAL A 78 -2.92 -15.26 -8.56
CA VAL A 78 -4.22 -15.69 -9.13
C VAL A 78 -5.16 -16.24 -8.07
N SER A 79 -4.64 -16.96 -7.07
CA SER A 79 -5.42 -17.51 -5.94
C SER A 79 -6.10 -16.45 -5.07
N SER A 80 -5.70 -15.19 -5.19
CA SER A 80 -6.15 -14.06 -4.38
C SER A 80 -6.75 -12.93 -5.23
N GLN A 81 -7.00 -13.18 -6.52
CA GLN A 81 -7.73 -12.28 -7.42
C GLN A 81 -9.25 -12.48 -7.26
N THR A 82 -10.06 -11.58 -7.84
CA THR A 82 -11.51 -11.74 -7.87
C THR A 82 -11.89 -13.06 -8.53
N THR A 83 -12.91 -13.74 -8.01
CA THR A 83 -13.27 -15.12 -8.39
C THR A 83 -13.72 -15.27 -9.83
N ASP A 84 -14.08 -14.18 -10.49
CA ASP A 84 -14.46 -14.15 -11.90
C ASP A 84 -13.24 -14.15 -12.85
N GLY A 85 -12.04 -13.87 -12.34
CA GLY A 85 -10.79 -13.80 -13.11
C GLY A 85 -10.80 -12.75 -14.22
N THR A 86 -11.83 -11.91 -14.30
CA THR A 86 -11.97 -10.94 -15.39
C THR A 86 -10.97 -9.82 -15.24
N LYS A 87 -10.63 -9.49 -13.99
CA LYS A 87 -9.70 -8.45 -13.57
C LYS A 87 -8.70 -9.01 -12.58
N ASN A 88 -7.43 -8.70 -12.79
CA ASN A 88 -6.35 -9.25 -11.98
C ASN A 88 -5.92 -8.35 -10.81
N TRP A 89 -6.78 -7.38 -10.45
CA TRP A 89 -6.57 -6.46 -9.35
C TRP A 89 -6.97 -7.09 -8.01
N GLY A 90 -6.33 -6.65 -6.95
CA GLY A 90 -6.78 -6.89 -5.58
C GLY A 90 -6.32 -5.78 -4.65
N THR A 91 -6.88 -5.73 -3.45
CA THR A 91 -6.53 -4.72 -2.45
C THR A 91 -5.83 -5.36 -1.27
N ARG A 92 -4.64 -4.86 -0.92
CA ARG A 92 -3.98 -5.24 0.33
C ARG A 92 -4.40 -4.27 1.43
N VAL A 93 -5.09 -4.78 2.45
CA VAL A 93 -5.40 -4.03 3.68
C VAL A 93 -4.45 -4.47 4.79
N PHE A 94 -3.83 -3.51 5.48
CA PHE A 94 -2.83 -3.77 6.51
C PHE A 94 -2.68 -2.57 7.45
N ALA A 95 -2.07 -2.80 8.61
CA ALA A 95 -1.78 -1.72 9.57
C ALA A 95 -0.28 -1.56 9.78
N VAL A 96 0.15 -0.33 10.04
CA VAL A 96 1.56 0.01 10.31
C VAL A 96 1.67 0.94 11.51
N ASP A 97 2.67 0.73 12.35
CA ASP A 97 2.90 1.58 13.53
C ASP A 97 3.66 2.86 13.14
N GLY A 98 3.24 4.00 13.69
CA GLY A 98 3.87 5.31 13.41
C GLY A 98 5.29 5.46 13.96
N ARG A 99 5.77 4.51 14.77
CA ARG A 99 7.07 4.55 15.45
C ARG A 99 8.17 3.72 14.78
N SER A 100 7.87 3.01 13.69
CA SER A 100 8.84 2.12 13.02
C SER A 100 10.06 2.85 12.53
#